data_AF-A0AAP7DC58-F1
#
_entry.id   AF-A0AAP7DC58-F1
#
_cell.length_a   1.000
_cell.length_b   1.000
_cell.length_c   1.000
_cell.angle_alpha   90.00
_cell.angle_beta   90.00
_cell.angle_gamma   90.00
#
_symmetry.space_group_name_H-M   'P 1'
#
loop_
_entity.id
_entity.type
_entity.pdbx_description
1 polymer ?
#
loop_
_entity_poly.entity_id
_entity_poly.type
_entity_poly.pdbx_seq_one_letter_code
_entity_poly.pdbx_strand_id
1 'polypeptide(L)'
;MAEKISTTALAKLRQTDAKQLFQELKLAGYINRSEDAWVLTELGEKFGGEYVQHQKFGQFIVWPENLLIDTAATSGKSLSASQIGERFSLNAKKINQLLQELGWLQKVNAGWEVTANGLKVGGYQREDKESGNHFAVWHDSIIRNKRLKQSVIEFSGQDAEAHATDRSISSFRQKFEAKHRTLDGHYVRSKAELKIDNWLYMNGIVHAYDRQLPIEEDVLSDFYLPTGKVYLQYWGRDTGVFPENEKADIKRIYEQHQFDLIEVEPDDIDKLDDVLPAKLREFGISAY
;
A
#
# COMPACT_ATOMS: atom_id res chain seq x y z
N MET A 1 -9.04 -24.33 -13.67
CA MET A 1 -8.54 -22.95 -13.83
C MET A 1 -8.94 -22.49 -15.22
N ALA A 2 -9.44 -21.27 -15.38
CA ALA A 2 -9.68 -20.72 -16.73
C ALA A 2 -8.33 -20.62 -17.46
N GLU A 3 -8.29 -21.02 -18.73
CA GLU A 3 -7.09 -20.89 -19.54
C GLU A 3 -6.75 -19.40 -19.68
N LYS A 4 -5.51 -19.03 -19.35
CA LYS A 4 -5.04 -17.64 -19.42
C LYS A 4 -4.05 -17.49 -20.56
N ILE A 5 -4.25 -16.45 -21.35
CA ILE A 5 -3.50 -16.19 -22.56
C ILE A 5 -2.90 -14.77 -22.54
N SER A 6 -1.79 -14.57 -23.25
CA SER A 6 -1.14 -13.26 -23.32
C SER A 6 -2.05 -12.22 -24.00
N THR A 7 -1.83 -10.93 -23.75
CA THR A 7 -2.59 -9.86 -24.43
C THR A 7 -2.58 -10.00 -25.95
N THR A 8 -1.45 -10.39 -26.56
CA THR A 8 -1.37 -10.60 -28.01
C THR A 8 -2.19 -11.81 -28.47
N ALA A 9 -2.24 -12.89 -27.69
CA ALA A 9 -3.08 -14.04 -27.98
C ALA A 9 -4.57 -13.71 -27.80
N LEU A 10 -4.92 -12.94 -26.75
CA LEU A 10 -6.27 -12.46 -26.51
C LEU A 10 -6.76 -11.54 -27.65
N ALA A 11 -5.89 -10.69 -28.18
CA ALA A 11 -6.21 -9.85 -29.33
C ALA A 11 -6.54 -10.69 -30.58
N LYS A 12 -5.74 -11.74 -30.85
CA LYS A 12 -6.00 -12.68 -31.95
C LYS A 12 -7.32 -13.43 -31.76
N LEU A 13 -7.60 -13.91 -30.54
CA LEU A 13 -8.85 -14.60 -30.21
C LEU A 13 -10.07 -13.70 -30.47
N ARG A 14 -9.96 -12.41 -30.15
CA ARG A 14 -10.99 -11.38 -30.39
C ARG A 14 -11.00 -10.80 -31.80
N GLN A 15 -10.09 -11.25 -32.68
CA GLN A 15 -9.93 -10.72 -34.03
C GLN A 15 -9.71 -9.19 -34.04
N THR A 16 -9.00 -8.67 -33.03
CA THR A 16 -8.63 -7.25 -32.91
C THR A 16 -7.12 -7.07 -33.03
N ASP A 17 -6.71 -5.84 -33.28
CA ASP A 17 -5.29 -5.48 -33.29
C ASP A 17 -4.71 -5.49 -31.87
N ALA A 18 -3.49 -6.00 -31.70
CA ALA A 18 -2.86 -6.09 -30.40
C ALA A 18 -2.62 -4.71 -29.76
N LYS A 19 -2.19 -3.72 -30.56
CA LYS A 19 -1.98 -2.35 -30.07
C LYS A 19 -3.29 -1.74 -29.61
N GLN A 20 -4.39 -2.00 -30.31
CA GLN A 20 -5.73 -1.59 -29.89
C GLN A 20 -6.11 -2.20 -28.55
N LEU A 21 -5.96 -3.52 -28.37
CA LEU A 21 -6.29 -4.17 -27.10
C LEU A 21 -5.46 -3.63 -25.92
N PHE A 22 -4.16 -3.36 -26.13
CA PHE A 22 -3.34 -2.71 -25.11
C PHE A 22 -3.85 -1.31 -24.74
N GLN A 23 -4.37 -0.52 -25.71
CA GLN A 23 -4.97 0.77 -25.40
C GLN A 23 -6.29 0.64 -24.65
N GLU A 24 -7.13 -0.34 -24.99
CA GLU A 24 -8.39 -0.60 -24.28
C GLU A 24 -8.14 -1.00 -22.82
N LEU A 25 -7.19 -1.91 -22.57
CA LEU A 25 -6.79 -2.30 -21.21
C LEU A 25 -6.23 -1.11 -20.41
N LYS A 26 -5.43 -0.26 -21.07
CA LYS A 26 -4.89 0.95 -20.44
C LYS A 26 -6.00 1.95 -20.11
N LEU A 27 -6.96 2.15 -21.02
CA LEU A 27 -8.08 3.07 -20.85
C LEU A 27 -9.04 2.60 -19.76
N ALA A 28 -9.23 1.29 -19.62
CA ALA A 28 -9.97 0.68 -18.52
C ALA A 28 -9.21 0.74 -17.17
N GLY A 29 -7.93 1.13 -17.19
CA GLY A 29 -7.07 1.19 -16.01
C GLY A 29 -6.55 -0.17 -15.54
N TYR A 30 -6.64 -1.22 -16.37
CA TYR A 30 -6.20 -2.59 -16.02
C TYR A 30 -4.68 -2.75 -16.14
N ILE A 31 -4.06 -1.93 -16.97
CA ILE A 31 -2.61 -1.85 -17.09
C ILE A 31 -2.17 -0.39 -17.11
N ASN A 32 -0.93 -0.20 -16.68
CA ASN A 32 -0.23 1.07 -16.67
C ASN A 32 1.10 0.91 -17.44
N ARG A 33 1.77 2.02 -17.80
CA ARG A 33 3.03 1.99 -18.53
C ARG A 33 4.10 2.80 -17.81
N SER A 34 5.25 2.18 -17.57
CA SER A 34 6.44 2.80 -16.98
C SER A 34 7.68 2.36 -17.75
N GLU A 35 8.57 3.29 -18.12
CA GLU A 35 9.87 3.01 -18.76
C GLU A 35 9.83 1.91 -19.84
N ASP A 36 8.81 1.97 -20.70
CA ASP A 36 8.51 1.02 -21.78
C ASP A 36 8.01 -0.39 -21.39
N ALA A 37 7.85 -0.67 -20.11
CA ALA A 37 7.18 -1.86 -19.61
C ALA A 37 5.68 -1.63 -19.31
N TRP A 38 4.88 -2.67 -19.51
CA TRP A 38 3.50 -2.70 -19.04
C TRP A 38 3.46 -3.22 -17.60
N VAL A 39 2.82 -2.44 -16.74
CA VAL A 39 2.60 -2.76 -15.34
C VAL A 39 1.14 -3.18 -15.19
N LEU A 40 0.89 -4.38 -14.70
CA LEU A 40 -0.44 -4.82 -14.28
C LEU A 40 -0.87 -3.99 -13.06
N THR A 41 -2.08 -3.42 -13.11
CA THR A 41 -2.64 -2.68 -11.98
C THR A 41 -3.44 -3.59 -11.06
N GLU A 42 -3.68 -3.15 -9.83
CA GLU A 42 -4.59 -3.85 -8.90
C GLU A 42 -5.99 -4.02 -9.50
N LEU A 43 -6.45 -3.05 -10.29
CA LEU A 43 -7.72 -3.17 -11.01
C LEU A 43 -7.65 -4.28 -12.06
N GLY A 44 -6.54 -4.38 -12.81
CA GLY A 44 -6.33 -5.46 -13.77
C GLY A 44 -6.28 -6.84 -13.11
N GLU A 45 -5.63 -6.97 -11.96
CA GLU A 45 -5.59 -8.20 -11.17
C GLU A 45 -7.00 -8.68 -10.79
N LYS A 46 -7.87 -7.75 -10.35
CA LYS A 46 -9.28 -8.07 -10.05
C LYS A 46 -10.07 -8.60 -11.24
N PHE A 47 -9.73 -8.16 -12.45
CA PHE A 47 -10.35 -8.67 -13.68
C PHE A 47 -9.63 -9.93 -14.20
N GLY A 48 -8.73 -10.52 -13.41
CA GLY A 48 -8.09 -11.81 -13.66
C GLY A 48 -6.72 -11.72 -14.34
N GLY A 49 -6.16 -10.52 -14.50
CA GLY A 49 -4.80 -10.32 -14.98
C GLY A 49 -3.79 -10.93 -14.02
N GLU A 50 -2.76 -11.58 -14.55
CA GLU A 50 -1.66 -12.14 -13.76
C GLU A 50 -0.33 -11.98 -14.49
N TYR A 51 0.76 -11.92 -13.73
CA TYR A 51 2.10 -12.04 -14.30
C TYR A 51 2.51 -13.50 -14.48
N VAL A 52 3.10 -13.80 -15.63
CA VAL A 52 3.75 -15.08 -15.91
C VAL A 52 5.20 -14.83 -16.33
N GLN A 53 6.11 -15.66 -15.82
CA GLN A 53 7.50 -15.66 -16.24
C GLN A 53 7.72 -16.68 -17.36
N HIS A 54 8.44 -16.26 -18.40
CA HIS A 54 8.81 -17.15 -19.51
C HIS A 54 10.28 -16.99 -19.88
N GLN A 55 10.99 -18.12 -20.00
CA GLN A 55 12.44 -18.17 -20.21
C GLN A 55 12.95 -17.29 -21.36
N LYS A 56 12.16 -17.18 -22.45
CA LYS A 56 12.53 -16.40 -23.65
C LYS A 56 12.06 -14.95 -23.65
N PHE A 57 10.95 -14.64 -22.97
CA PHE A 57 10.24 -13.36 -23.14
C PHE A 57 10.21 -12.53 -21.85
N GLY A 58 10.76 -13.06 -20.76
CA GLY A 58 10.70 -12.44 -19.44
C GLY A 58 9.29 -12.46 -18.87
N GLN A 59 9.01 -11.49 -18.00
CA GLN A 59 7.73 -11.32 -17.35
C GLN A 59 6.73 -10.62 -18.27
N PHE A 60 5.52 -11.16 -18.38
CA PHE A 60 4.42 -10.55 -19.14
C PHE A 60 3.08 -10.83 -18.48
N ILE A 61 2.04 -10.13 -18.94
CA ILE A 61 0.70 -10.19 -18.38
C ILE A 61 -0.16 -11.16 -19.20
N VAL A 62 -0.88 -12.04 -18.50
CA VAL A 62 -1.87 -12.96 -19.06
C VAL A 62 -3.26 -12.65 -18.51
N TRP A 63 -4.28 -13.01 -19.28
CA TRP A 63 -5.68 -12.72 -19.00
C TRP A 63 -6.56 -13.93 -19.26
N PRO A 64 -7.70 -14.06 -18.56
CA PRO A 64 -8.70 -15.05 -18.91
C PRO A 64 -9.28 -14.75 -20.30
N GLU A 65 -9.58 -15.79 -21.08
CA GLU A 65 -10.12 -15.63 -22.44
C GLU A 65 -11.41 -14.79 -22.47
N ASN A 66 -12.25 -14.95 -21.45
CA ASN A 66 -13.52 -14.25 -21.27
C ASN A 66 -13.37 -12.89 -20.54
N LEU A 67 -12.19 -12.27 -20.53
CA LEU A 67 -11.94 -10.98 -19.89
C LEU A 67 -12.99 -9.93 -20.28
N LEU A 68 -13.66 -9.33 -19.31
CA LEU A 68 -14.52 -8.17 -19.58
C LEU A 68 -13.67 -6.91 -19.45
N ILE A 69 -13.71 -6.03 -20.45
CA ILE A 69 -13.02 -4.74 -20.43
C ILE A 69 -14.08 -3.65 -20.39
N ASP A 70 -14.25 -3.03 -19.22
CA ASP A 70 -15.20 -1.94 -19.05
C ASP A 70 -14.53 -0.59 -19.33
N THR A 71 -14.55 -0.19 -20.60
CA THR A 71 -14.07 1.13 -21.03
C THR A 71 -15.07 2.25 -20.78
N ALA A 72 -16.30 1.95 -20.33
CA ALA A 72 -17.32 2.97 -20.06
C ALA A 72 -17.25 3.48 -18.61
N ALA A 73 -16.75 2.65 -17.69
CA ALA A 73 -16.55 3.06 -16.31
C ALA A 73 -15.44 4.10 -16.11
N THR A 74 -14.53 4.26 -17.08
CA THR A 74 -13.36 5.14 -17.00
C THR A 74 -13.30 6.06 -18.21
N SER A 75 -12.91 7.30 -18.01
CA SER A 75 -12.66 8.27 -19.08
C SER A 75 -11.29 8.07 -19.74
N GLY A 76 -10.40 7.28 -19.13
CA GLY A 76 -9.01 7.09 -19.57
C GLY A 76 -8.12 8.34 -19.41
N LYS A 77 -8.66 9.43 -18.85
CA LYS A 77 -7.92 10.66 -18.59
C LYS A 77 -7.11 10.52 -17.31
N SER A 78 -5.92 11.12 -17.31
CA SER A 78 -5.14 11.26 -16.09
C SER A 78 -5.57 12.50 -15.31
N LEU A 79 -5.62 12.38 -13.98
CA LEU A 79 -5.95 13.44 -13.05
C LEU A 79 -4.69 13.92 -12.34
N SER A 80 -4.53 15.24 -12.21
CA SER A 80 -3.53 15.83 -11.33
C SER A 80 -3.97 15.77 -9.87
N ALA A 81 -3.04 15.99 -8.93
CA ALA A 81 -3.36 16.09 -7.51
C ALA A 81 -4.42 17.17 -7.20
N SER A 82 -4.45 18.28 -7.96
CA SER A 82 -5.48 19.32 -7.84
C SER A 82 -6.85 18.80 -8.24
N GLN A 83 -6.95 18.10 -9.37
CA GLN A 83 -8.22 17.55 -9.88
C GLN A 83 -8.76 16.43 -8.97
N ILE A 84 -7.87 15.62 -8.39
CA ILE A 84 -8.24 14.66 -7.34
C ILE A 84 -8.75 15.41 -6.11
N GLY A 85 -8.03 16.47 -5.71
CA GLY A 85 -8.38 17.31 -4.56
C GLY A 85 -9.76 17.96 -4.68
N GLU A 86 -10.13 18.45 -5.87
CA GLU A 86 -11.47 19.00 -6.15
C GLU A 86 -12.58 17.98 -5.87
N ARG A 87 -12.34 16.68 -6.11
CA ARG A 87 -13.33 15.61 -5.84
C ARG A 87 -13.47 15.28 -4.35
N PHE A 88 -12.41 15.50 -3.57
CA PHE A 88 -12.35 15.18 -2.15
C PHE A 88 -12.42 16.42 -1.25
N SER A 89 -12.62 17.61 -1.82
CA SER A 89 -12.57 18.89 -1.10
C SER A 89 -11.26 19.12 -0.35
N LEU A 90 -10.14 18.66 -0.93
CA LEU A 90 -8.78 18.83 -0.39
C LEU A 90 -7.91 19.59 -1.38
N ASN A 91 -6.92 20.34 -0.87
CA ASN A 91 -5.94 20.96 -1.76
C ASN A 91 -4.91 19.92 -2.27
N ALA A 92 -4.26 20.24 -3.39
CA ALA A 92 -3.28 19.35 -4.03
C ALA A 92 -2.13 18.93 -3.10
N LYS A 93 -1.69 19.82 -2.21
CA LYS A 93 -0.64 19.51 -1.22
C LYS A 93 -1.08 18.40 -0.28
N LYS A 94 -2.33 18.44 0.21
CA LYS A 94 -2.90 17.40 1.07
C LYS A 94 -3.08 16.09 0.33
N ILE A 95 -3.54 16.13 -0.92
CA ILE A 95 -3.61 14.91 -1.75
C ILE A 95 -2.22 14.28 -1.92
N ASN A 96 -1.20 15.05 -2.28
CA ASN A 96 0.16 14.51 -2.40
C ASN A 96 0.69 13.94 -1.07
N GLN A 97 0.36 14.55 0.08
CA GLN A 97 0.71 14.02 1.39
C GLN A 97 0.04 12.67 1.66
N LEU A 98 -1.25 12.52 1.33
CA LEU A 98 -1.96 11.24 1.50
C LEU A 98 -1.44 10.16 0.55
N LEU A 99 -1.17 10.50 -0.72
CA LEU A 99 -0.58 9.57 -1.68
C LEU A 99 0.84 9.16 -1.28
N GLN A 100 1.59 10.07 -0.67
CA GLN A 100 2.91 9.77 -0.11
C GLN A 100 2.81 8.86 1.12
N GLU A 101 1.85 9.12 1.99
CA GLU A 101 1.60 8.30 3.18
C GLU A 101 1.22 6.86 2.80
N LEU A 102 0.39 6.70 1.77
CA LEU A 102 0.03 5.39 1.18
C LEU A 102 1.20 4.70 0.45
N GLY A 103 2.38 5.32 0.39
CA GLY A 103 3.56 4.78 -0.27
C GLY A 103 3.49 4.80 -1.79
N TRP A 104 2.51 5.50 -2.39
CA TRP A 104 2.32 5.58 -3.84
C TRP A 104 3.11 6.72 -4.49
N LEU A 105 3.54 7.68 -3.67
CA LEU A 105 4.30 8.85 -4.10
C LEU A 105 5.50 9.06 -3.17
N GLN A 106 6.59 9.62 -3.70
CA GLN A 106 7.71 10.05 -2.89
C GLN A 106 8.16 11.46 -3.26
N LYS A 107 8.51 12.23 -2.24
CA LYS A 107 9.06 13.56 -2.44
C LYS A 107 10.56 13.45 -2.72
N VAL A 108 11.01 14.07 -3.80
CA VAL A 108 12.42 14.16 -4.19
C VAL A 108 12.82 15.62 -4.39
N ASN A 109 14.11 15.89 -4.56
CA ASN A 109 14.61 17.25 -4.78
C ASN A 109 13.95 17.91 -6.00
N ALA A 110 13.72 17.14 -7.07
CA ALA A 110 13.10 17.60 -8.31
C ALA A 110 11.57 17.48 -8.32
N GLY A 111 10.89 17.44 -7.16
CA GLY A 111 9.43 17.38 -7.08
C GLY A 111 8.89 16.07 -6.51
N TRP A 112 8.06 15.37 -7.29
CA TRP A 112 7.39 14.15 -6.88
C TRP A 112 7.62 13.01 -7.86
N GLU A 113 7.96 11.84 -7.31
CA GLU A 113 8.14 10.60 -8.05
C GLU A 113 7.09 9.56 -7.68
N VAL A 114 6.57 8.88 -8.70
CA VAL A 114 5.66 7.74 -8.52
C VAL A 114 6.46 6.50 -8.14
N THR A 115 6.04 5.80 -7.08
CA THR A 115 6.70 4.56 -6.63
C THR A 115 6.22 3.35 -7.43
N ALA A 116 6.86 2.19 -7.26
CA ALA A 116 6.39 0.94 -7.87
C ALA A 116 4.93 0.60 -7.51
N ASN A 117 4.55 0.80 -6.24
CA ASN A 117 3.16 0.62 -5.80
C ASN A 117 2.22 1.72 -6.35
N GLY A 118 2.72 2.95 -6.50
CA GLY A 118 2.02 4.02 -7.20
C GLY A 118 1.67 3.67 -8.65
N LEU A 119 2.57 2.99 -9.37
CA LEU A 119 2.30 2.50 -10.72
C LEU A 119 1.18 1.45 -10.73
N LYS A 120 1.15 0.54 -9.75
CA LYS A 120 0.12 -0.52 -9.63
C LYS A 120 -1.28 0.05 -9.36
N VAL A 121 -1.41 1.25 -8.78
CA VAL A 121 -2.70 1.93 -8.61
C VAL A 121 -3.02 2.95 -9.72
N GLY A 122 -2.23 2.95 -10.81
CA GLY A 122 -2.48 3.78 -11.99
C GLY A 122 -1.80 5.15 -11.99
N GLY A 123 -0.77 5.36 -11.17
CA GLY A 123 0.07 6.56 -11.19
C GLY A 123 1.00 6.62 -12.40
N TYR A 124 1.22 7.80 -12.95
CA TYR A 124 2.11 8.05 -14.08
C TYR A 124 3.08 9.17 -13.73
N GLN A 125 4.36 8.94 -14.01
CA GLN A 125 5.36 9.99 -13.94
C GLN A 125 5.21 10.98 -15.10
N ARG A 126 5.31 12.26 -14.79
CA ARG A 126 5.40 13.37 -15.73
C ARG A 126 6.51 14.32 -15.31
N GLU A 127 6.96 15.10 -16.28
CA GLU A 127 7.95 16.15 -16.12
C GLU A 127 7.36 17.44 -16.70
N ASP A 128 7.52 18.52 -15.95
CA ASP A 128 7.18 19.86 -16.39
C ASP A 128 8.30 20.38 -17.31
N LYS A 129 7.95 20.70 -18.57
CA LYS A 129 8.95 21.05 -19.59
C LYS A 129 9.69 22.35 -19.33
N GLU A 130 9.13 23.25 -18.53
CA GLU A 130 9.73 24.55 -18.25
C GLU A 130 10.67 24.47 -17.04
N SER A 131 10.22 23.84 -15.96
CA SER A 131 10.96 23.75 -14.70
C SER A 131 11.83 22.50 -14.56
N GLY A 132 11.61 21.47 -15.39
CA GLY A 132 12.24 20.15 -15.25
C GLY A 132 11.77 19.38 -14.02
N ASN A 133 10.75 19.88 -13.32
CA ASN A 133 10.24 19.24 -12.12
C ASN A 133 9.35 18.05 -12.45
N HIS A 134 9.52 16.99 -11.68
CA HIS A 134 8.77 15.76 -11.73
C HIS A 134 7.45 15.90 -10.96
N PHE A 135 6.36 15.40 -11.54
CA PHE A 135 5.07 15.32 -10.88
C PHE A 135 4.28 14.08 -11.32
N ALA A 136 3.34 13.67 -10.48
CA ALA A 136 2.49 12.53 -10.75
C ALA A 136 1.12 12.93 -11.31
N VAL A 137 0.60 12.12 -12.23
CA VAL A 137 -0.80 12.12 -12.64
C VAL A 137 -1.36 10.72 -12.53
N TRP A 138 -2.65 10.58 -12.28
CA TRP A 138 -3.24 9.30 -11.90
C TRP A 138 -4.37 8.92 -12.84
N HIS A 139 -4.50 7.65 -13.17
CA HIS A 139 -5.67 7.14 -13.87
C HIS A 139 -6.94 7.52 -13.10
N ASP A 140 -8.01 7.88 -13.80
CA ASP A 140 -9.23 8.39 -13.15
C ASP A 140 -9.93 7.39 -12.22
N SER A 141 -9.64 6.09 -12.36
CA SER A 141 -10.05 5.06 -11.40
C SER A 141 -9.56 5.32 -9.97
N ILE A 142 -8.51 6.13 -9.78
CA ILE A 142 -7.94 6.46 -8.46
C ILE A 142 -8.97 7.04 -7.50
N ILE A 143 -9.94 7.82 -8.00
CA ILE A 143 -10.99 8.43 -7.18
C ILE A 143 -11.95 7.38 -6.59
N ARG A 144 -11.95 6.16 -7.14
CA ARG A 144 -12.72 5.01 -6.67
C ARG A 144 -11.90 4.06 -5.81
N ASN A 145 -10.58 4.24 -5.72
CA ASN A 145 -9.73 3.38 -4.92
C ASN A 145 -10.15 3.43 -3.45
N LYS A 146 -10.37 2.26 -2.85
CA LYS A 146 -10.89 2.11 -1.49
C LYS A 146 -9.94 2.72 -0.45
N ARG A 147 -8.64 2.51 -0.59
CA ARG A 147 -7.62 3.00 0.36
C ARG A 147 -7.50 4.51 0.32
N LEU A 148 -7.45 5.12 -0.85
CA LEU A 148 -7.43 6.58 -0.95
C LEU A 148 -8.68 7.22 -0.33
N LYS A 149 -9.86 6.68 -0.62
CA LYS A 149 -11.12 7.15 -0.02
C LYS A 149 -11.08 7.05 1.50
N GLN A 150 -10.66 5.89 2.02
CA GLN A 150 -10.56 5.66 3.45
C GLN A 150 -9.59 6.66 4.11
N SER A 151 -8.41 6.88 3.54
CA SER A 151 -7.45 7.87 4.04
C SER A 151 -7.98 9.30 4.01
N VAL A 152 -8.78 9.67 3.00
CA VAL A 152 -9.45 10.98 2.95
C VAL A 152 -10.50 11.12 4.05
N ILE A 153 -11.31 10.08 4.27
CA ILE A 153 -12.33 10.04 5.33
C ILE A 153 -11.67 10.17 6.70
N GLU A 154 -10.62 9.39 6.97
CA GLU A 154 -9.84 9.44 8.20
C GLU A 154 -9.19 10.81 8.41
N PHE A 155 -8.54 11.35 7.37
CA PHE A 155 -7.91 12.67 7.42
C PHE A 155 -8.92 13.80 7.68
N SER A 156 -10.11 13.72 7.09
CA SER A 156 -11.16 14.74 7.23
C SER A 156 -11.97 14.60 8.52
N GLY A 157 -11.83 13.48 9.23
CA GLY A 157 -12.57 13.20 10.46
C GLY A 157 -14.08 12.96 10.22
N GLN A 158 -14.50 12.67 8.98
CA GLN A 158 -15.92 12.50 8.65
C GLN A 158 -16.59 11.38 9.45
N ASP A 159 -15.84 10.31 9.77
CA ASP A 159 -16.33 9.18 10.55
C ASP A 159 -15.83 9.18 12.01
N ALA A 160 -15.30 10.31 12.49
CA ALA A 160 -14.72 10.40 13.84
C ALA A 160 -15.74 10.01 14.94
N GLU A 161 -17.02 10.37 14.77
CA GLU A 161 -18.08 10.00 15.71
C GLU A 161 -18.50 8.52 15.62
N ALA A 162 -18.42 7.92 14.43
CA ALA A 162 -18.73 6.49 14.24
C ALA A 162 -17.64 5.59 14.83
N HIS A 163 -16.40 6.06 14.84
CA HIS A 163 -15.25 5.41 15.44
C HIS A 163 -14.97 5.84 16.89
N ALA A 164 -15.76 6.77 17.44
CA ALA A 164 -15.61 7.21 18.82
C ALA A 164 -15.92 6.05 19.79
N THR A 165 -14.95 5.73 20.65
CA THR A 165 -15.05 4.70 21.69
C THR A 165 -16.12 4.97 22.75
N ASP A 166 -16.69 6.18 22.80
CA ASP A 166 -17.70 6.59 23.79
C ASP A 166 -19.00 5.78 23.69
N ARG A 167 -19.34 5.21 22.53
CA ARG A 167 -20.52 4.32 22.39
C ARG A 167 -20.28 2.87 22.79
N SER A 168 -19.05 2.49 23.16
CA SER A 168 -18.70 1.09 23.43
C SER A 168 -17.60 0.87 24.47
N ILE A 169 -17.46 1.73 25.49
CA ILE A 169 -16.50 1.47 26.59
C ILE A 169 -16.68 0.07 27.20
N SER A 170 -17.91 -0.46 27.25
CA SER A 170 -18.16 -1.81 27.74
C SER A 170 -17.96 -2.91 26.68
N SER A 171 -18.35 -2.69 25.42
CA SER A 171 -18.26 -3.73 24.38
C SER A 171 -16.91 -3.80 23.65
N PHE A 172 -16.15 -2.69 23.58
CA PHE A 172 -14.78 -2.66 23.06
C PHE A 172 -13.82 -3.37 24.01
N ARG A 173 -13.93 -3.09 25.32
CA ARG A 173 -13.18 -3.81 26.37
C ARG A 173 -13.55 -5.30 26.49
N GLN A 174 -14.76 -5.68 26.10
CA GLN A 174 -15.21 -7.08 26.16
C GLN A 174 -14.86 -7.90 24.92
N LYS A 175 -14.55 -7.28 23.77
CA LYS A 175 -14.36 -8.01 22.50
C LYS A 175 -12.95 -7.92 21.90
N PHE A 176 -12.15 -6.91 22.27
CA PHE A 176 -10.77 -6.77 21.82
C PHE A 176 -9.85 -6.38 22.99
N GLU A 177 -8.89 -7.24 23.30
CA GLU A 177 -7.99 -7.15 24.46
C GLU A 177 -6.85 -6.13 24.26
N ALA A 178 -7.13 -4.87 23.92
CA ALA A 178 -6.11 -3.81 24.00
C ALA A 178 -5.93 -3.42 25.49
N LYS A 179 -5.22 -4.26 26.24
CA LYS A 179 -5.14 -4.22 27.72
C LYS A 179 -4.08 -3.25 28.23
N HIS A 180 -3.09 -2.90 27.40
CA HIS A 180 -1.85 -2.30 27.84
C HIS A 180 -1.71 -0.89 27.31
N ARG A 181 -1.67 0.10 28.21
CA ARG A 181 -1.45 1.50 27.84
C ARG A 181 0.05 1.81 27.82
N THR A 182 0.52 2.38 26.72
CA THR A 182 1.93 2.76 26.51
C THR A 182 2.21 4.18 26.99
N LEU A 183 3.48 4.60 26.96
CA LEU A 183 3.92 5.91 27.43
C LEU A 183 3.46 7.06 26.54
N ASP A 184 3.34 6.84 25.24
CA ASP A 184 2.87 7.83 24.26
C ASP A 184 1.34 7.90 24.14
N GLY A 185 0.65 6.91 24.74
CA GLY A 185 -0.80 6.87 24.89
C GLY A 185 -1.52 5.84 24.04
N HIS A 186 -0.83 5.02 23.25
CA HIS A 186 -1.44 3.88 22.57
C HIS A 186 -2.00 2.83 23.54
N TYR A 187 -2.97 2.06 23.05
CA TYR A 187 -3.47 0.84 23.72
C TYR A 187 -3.11 -0.36 22.85
N VAL A 188 -2.21 -1.20 23.36
CA VAL A 188 -1.66 -2.35 22.63
C VAL A 188 -2.18 -3.68 23.16
N ARG A 189 -2.07 -4.73 22.35
CA ARG A 189 -2.68 -6.05 22.59
C ARG A 189 -1.80 -6.93 23.48
N SER A 190 -0.48 -6.79 23.44
CA SER A 190 0.46 -7.61 24.21
C SER A 190 1.45 -6.82 25.06
N LYS A 191 2.04 -7.47 26.08
CA LYS A 191 3.12 -6.84 26.88
C LYS A 191 4.40 -6.60 26.06
N ALA A 192 4.63 -7.44 25.06
CA ALA A 192 5.76 -7.31 24.15
C ALA A 192 5.60 -6.07 23.25
N GLU A 193 4.43 -5.88 22.64
CA GLU A 193 4.11 -4.64 21.92
C GLU A 193 4.27 -3.41 22.80
N LEU A 194 3.87 -3.46 24.08
CA LEU A 194 4.07 -2.34 25.00
C LEU A 194 5.54 -2.00 25.19
N LYS A 195 6.41 -3.01 25.30
CA LYS A 195 7.86 -2.81 25.41
C LYS A 195 8.43 -2.22 24.12
N ILE A 196 8.00 -2.71 22.96
CA ILE A 196 8.42 -2.19 21.65
C ILE A 196 7.98 -0.74 21.47
N ASP A 197 6.70 -0.43 21.69
CA ASP A 197 6.13 0.92 21.56
C ASP A 197 6.86 1.91 22.48
N ASN A 198 7.00 1.57 23.76
CA ASN A 198 7.72 2.41 24.71
C ASN A 198 9.18 2.62 24.28
N TRP A 199 9.83 1.60 23.73
CA TRP A 199 11.20 1.72 23.24
C TRP A 199 11.27 2.69 22.05
N LEU A 200 10.37 2.57 21.08
CA LEU A 200 10.27 3.48 19.93
C LEU A 200 10.02 4.92 20.38
N TYR A 201 9.08 5.11 21.31
CA TYR A 201 8.76 6.42 21.89
C TYR A 201 9.96 7.04 22.62
N MET A 202 10.62 6.29 23.50
CA MET A 202 11.75 6.78 24.30
C MET A 202 12.97 7.13 23.44
N ASN A 203 13.12 6.50 22.28
CA ASN A 203 14.15 6.82 21.29
C ASN A 203 13.72 7.90 20.28
N GLY A 204 12.56 8.53 20.45
CA GLY A 204 12.08 9.60 19.59
C GLY A 204 11.71 9.14 18.18
N ILE A 205 11.43 7.85 18.00
CA ILE A 205 11.06 7.28 16.71
C ILE A 205 9.57 7.47 16.50
N VAL A 206 9.23 8.29 15.52
CA VAL A 206 7.84 8.47 15.08
C VAL A 206 7.32 7.14 14.56
N HIS A 207 6.18 6.70 15.11
CA HIS A 207 5.54 5.45 14.73
C HIS A 207 4.01 5.58 14.78
N ALA A 208 3.34 4.67 14.07
CA ALA A 208 1.92 4.42 14.18
C ALA A 208 1.71 2.97 14.62
N TYR A 209 0.72 2.73 15.47
CA TYR A 209 0.34 1.41 15.96
C TYR A 209 -0.87 0.84 15.21
N ASP A 210 -0.93 -0.49 15.04
CA ASP A 210 -2.03 -1.23 14.39
C ASP A 210 -2.33 -0.69 12.98
N ARG A 211 -1.27 -0.52 12.18
CA ARG A 211 -1.34 0.15 10.88
C ARG A 211 -1.72 -0.84 9.78
N GLN A 212 -2.86 -0.58 9.15
CA GLN A 212 -3.28 -1.24 7.91
C GLN A 212 -2.28 -1.02 6.76
N LEU A 213 -1.91 -2.11 6.08
CA LEU A 213 -1.12 -2.02 4.85
C LEU A 213 -1.91 -1.30 3.73
N PRO A 214 -1.25 -0.50 2.87
CA PRO A 214 -1.91 0.28 1.82
C PRO A 214 -2.26 -0.57 0.58
N ILE A 215 -2.81 -1.76 0.82
CA ILE A 215 -3.26 -2.76 -0.16
C ILE A 215 -4.70 -3.17 0.15
N GLU A 216 -5.42 -3.79 -0.76
CA GLU A 216 -6.84 -4.09 -0.52
C GLU A 216 -7.10 -5.17 0.53
N GLU A 217 -6.17 -6.11 0.65
CA GLU A 217 -6.17 -7.17 1.65
C GLU A 217 -6.23 -6.57 3.06
N ASP A 218 -6.96 -7.25 3.95
CA ASP A 218 -7.15 -6.82 5.32
C ASP A 218 -6.00 -7.30 6.22
N VAL A 219 -4.81 -6.75 5.97
CA VAL A 219 -3.58 -7.06 6.71
C VAL A 219 -3.12 -5.86 7.53
N LEU A 220 -2.90 -6.09 8.82
CA LEU A 220 -2.41 -5.11 9.79
C LEU A 220 -0.94 -5.40 10.11
N SER A 221 -0.15 -4.34 10.23
CA SER A 221 1.16 -4.35 10.87
C SER A 221 1.03 -3.87 12.31
N ASP A 222 1.83 -4.41 13.23
CA ASP A 222 1.83 -3.94 14.62
C ASP A 222 2.29 -2.47 14.68
N PHE A 223 3.34 -2.13 13.93
CA PHE A 223 3.83 -0.76 13.84
C PHE A 223 4.19 -0.37 12.41
N TYR A 224 4.11 0.93 12.12
CA TYR A 224 4.65 1.55 10.92
C TYR A 224 5.56 2.72 11.29
N LEU A 225 6.75 2.79 10.70
CA LEU A 225 7.76 3.80 10.97
C LEU A 225 7.90 4.73 9.75
N PRO A 226 7.25 5.91 9.74
CA PRO A 226 7.18 6.75 8.54
C PRO A 226 8.54 7.27 8.05
N THR A 227 9.51 7.43 8.95
CA THR A 227 10.87 7.91 8.63
C THR A 227 11.57 7.00 7.62
N GLY A 228 11.53 5.68 7.86
CA GLY A 228 12.14 4.67 6.99
C GLY A 228 11.16 4.03 6.02
N LYS A 229 9.87 4.41 6.06
CA LYS A 229 8.77 3.76 5.31
C LYS A 229 8.74 2.24 5.51
N VAL A 230 9.03 1.80 6.72
CA VAL A 230 9.20 0.38 7.07
C VAL A 230 8.15 -0.02 8.09
N TYR A 231 7.65 -1.23 7.95
CA TYR A 231 6.72 -1.85 8.90
C TYR A 231 7.50 -2.66 9.92
N LEU A 232 6.97 -2.78 11.13
CA LEU A 232 7.54 -3.63 12.18
C LEU A 232 6.47 -4.57 12.69
N GLN A 233 6.77 -5.86 12.66
CA GLN A 233 5.90 -6.95 13.11
C GLN A 233 6.56 -7.73 14.23
N TYR A 234 5.82 -7.93 15.32
CA TYR A 234 6.17 -8.83 16.40
C TYR A 234 5.55 -10.22 16.16
N TRP A 235 6.38 -11.26 16.15
CA TRP A 235 5.98 -12.65 15.89
C TRP A 235 5.71 -13.43 17.18
N GLY A 236 5.04 -12.81 18.15
CA GLY A 236 4.64 -13.46 19.39
C GLY A 236 3.19 -13.17 19.77
N ARG A 237 2.64 -13.95 20.69
CA ARG A 237 1.31 -13.73 21.27
C ARG A 237 1.38 -13.95 22.78
N ASP A 238 0.60 -13.21 23.55
CA ASP A 238 0.47 -13.45 25.00
C ASP A 238 -0.13 -14.85 25.28
N THR A 239 -0.83 -15.44 24.32
CA THR A 239 -1.50 -16.75 24.40
C THR A 239 -0.66 -17.92 23.88
N GLY A 240 0.58 -17.70 23.41
CA GLY A 240 1.47 -18.75 22.95
C GLY A 240 2.30 -18.38 21.71
N VAL A 241 2.69 -19.40 20.94
CA VAL A 241 3.53 -19.23 19.75
C VAL A 241 2.70 -18.74 18.57
N PHE A 242 3.25 -17.81 17.78
CA PHE A 242 2.63 -17.36 16.54
C PHE A 242 2.68 -18.49 15.48
N PRO A 243 1.57 -18.84 14.81
CA PRO A 243 1.58 -19.92 13.83
C PRO A 243 2.51 -19.64 12.63
N GLU A 244 3.43 -20.55 12.34
CA GLU A 244 4.42 -20.40 11.25
C GLU A 244 3.79 -20.25 9.86
N ASN A 245 2.67 -20.92 9.61
CA ASN A 245 1.93 -20.80 8.35
C ASN A 245 1.35 -19.38 8.17
N GLU A 246 0.79 -18.80 9.23
CA GLU A 246 0.25 -17.44 9.22
C GLU A 246 1.39 -16.42 9.04
N LYS A 247 2.54 -16.64 9.70
CA LYS A 247 3.74 -15.81 9.54
C LYS A 247 4.24 -15.83 8.09
N ALA A 248 4.35 -17.02 7.49
CA ALA A 248 4.76 -17.17 6.11
C ALA A 248 3.78 -16.50 5.11
N ASP A 249 2.47 -16.60 5.34
CA ASP A 249 1.46 -15.95 4.52
C ASP A 249 1.58 -14.42 4.56
N ILE A 250 1.75 -13.84 5.75
CA ILE A 250 1.94 -12.39 5.90
C ILE A 250 3.25 -11.96 5.22
N LYS A 251 4.37 -12.65 5.46
CA LYS A 251 5.66 -12.32 4.83
C LYS A 251 5.58 -12.33 3.30
N ARG A 252 4.87 -13.30 2.73
CA ARG A 252 4.65 -13.35 1.28
C ARG A 252 3.94 -12.10 0.76
N ILE A 253 2.98 -11.56 1.49
CA ILE A 253 2.28 -10.32 1.11
C ILE A 253 3.28 -9.14 1.11
N TYR A 254 4.10 -9.01 2.15
CA TYR A 254 5.16 -7.99 2.18
C TYR A 254 6.11 -8.09 0.98
N GLU A 255 6.58 -9.30 0.66
CA GLU A 255 7.46 -9.54 -0.49
C GLU A 255 6.78 -9.21 -1.84
N GLN A 256 5.53 -9.66 -2.03
CA GLN A 256 4.74 -9.42 -3.25
C GLN A 256 4.49 -7.94 -3.52
N HIS A 257 4.27 -7.17 -2.46
CA HIS A 257 4.02 -5.73 -2.53
C HIS A 257 5.27 -4.87 -2.31
N GLN A 258 6.44 -5.50 -2.14
CA GLN A 258 7.73 -4.82 -1.94
C GLN A 258 7.69 -3.85 -0.75
N PHE A 259 7.05 -4.27 0.34
CA PHE A 259 7.06 -3.54 1.60
C PHE A 259 8.23 -3.98 2.45
N ASP A 260 8.94 -3.01 3.00
CA ASP A 260 10.01 -3.25 3.97
C ASP A 260 9.43 -3.70 5.30
N LEU A 261 10.03 -4.74 5.89
CA LEU A 261 9.55 -5.37 7.12
C LEU A 261 10.72 -5.60 8.11
N ILE A 262 10.58 -5.05 9.31
CA ILE A 262 11.38 -5.39 10.49
C ILE A 262 10.62 -6.43 11.30
N GLU A 263 11.25 -7.60 11.46
CA GLU A 263 10.70 -8.69 12.25
C GLU A 263 11.26 -8.64 13.68
N VAL A 264 10.42 -8.81 14.70
CA VAL A 264 10.83 -8.92 16.11
C VAL A 264 10.32 -10.24 16.66
N GLU A 265 11.23 -11.08 17.16
CA GLU A 265 10.88 -12.37 17.75
C GLU A 265 10.66 -12.24 19.27
N PRO A 266 9.97 -13.19 19.93
CA PRO A 266 9.81 -13.21 21.38
C PRO A 266 11.13 -13.07 22.16
N ASP A 267 12.20 -13.70 21.67
CA ASP A 267 13.52 -13.66 22.29
C ASP A 267 14.21 -12.30 22.17
N ASP A 268 13.76 -11.42 21.27
CA ASP A 268 14.31 -10.07 21.08
C ASP A 268 13.80 -9.07 22.12
N ILE A 269 12.66 -9.36 22.78
CA ILE A 269 11.94 -8.41 23.63
C ILE A 269 12.72 -7.95 24.86
N ASP A 270 13.61 -8.79 25.40
CA ASP A 270 14.44 -8.43 26.55
C ASP A 270 15.79 -7.81 26.17
N LYS A 271 16.05 -7.66 24.86
CA LYS A 271 17.30 -7.11 24.28
C LYS A 271 17.03 -6.10 23.16
N LEU A 272 15.95 -5.34 23.26
CA LEU A 272 15.54 -4.38 22.23
C LEU A 272 16.62 -3.33 21.94
N ASP A 273 17.35 -2.87 22.96
CA ASP A 273 18.48 -1.93 22.82
C ASP A 273 19.62 -2.48 21.95
N ASP A 274 19.80 -3.81 21.91
CA ASP A 274 20.84 -4.44 21.09
C ASP A 274 20.34 -4.73 19.66
N VAL A 275 19.06 -5.09 19.53
CA VAL A 275 18.50 -5.63 18.28
C VAL A 275 17.91 -4.53 17.39
N LEU A 276 17.07 -3.66 17.93
CA LEU A 276 16.32 -2.69 17.12
C LEU A 276 17.23 -1.66 16.45
N PRO A 277 18.26 -1.07 17.09
CA PRO A 277 19.10 -0.07 16.44
C PRO A 277 19.81 -0.59 15.19
N ALA A 278 20.24 -1.85 15.18
CA ALA A 278 20.85 -2.47 14.01
C ALA A 278 19.84 -2.61 12.88
N LYS A 279 18.65 -3.19 13.15
CA LYS A 279 17.59 -3.38 12.15
C LYS A 279 17.07 -2.05 11.59
N LEU A 280 16.90 -1.04 12.43
CA LEU A 280 16.41 0.29 12.05
C LEU A 280 17.38 1.06 11.15
N ARG A 281 18.69 0.89 11.38
CA ARG A 281 19.73 1.57 10.59
C ARG A 281 19.71 1.16 9.12
N GLU A 282 19.31 -0.07 8.80
CA GLU A 282 19.14 -0.55 7.43
C GLU A 282 18.13 0.29 6.63
N PHE A 283 17.17 0.92 7.33
CA PHE A 283 16.13 1.77 6.76
C PHE A 283 16.38 3.27 7.02
N GLY A 284 17.61 3.64 7.38
CA GLY A 284 18.00 5.03 7.62
C GLY A 284 17.38 5.65 8.88
N ILE A 285 16.89 4.83 9.81
CA ILE A 285 16.37 5.29 11.10
C ILE A 285 17.49 5.17 12.15
N SER A 286 17.90 6.29 12.74
CA SER A 286 18.81 6.28 13.88
C SER A 286 18.00 6.25 15.18
N ALA A 287 18.25 5.24 16.00
CA ALA A 287 18.06 5.36 17.43
C ALA A 287 19.38 5.93 17.97
N TYR A 288 19.30 7.05 18.70
CA TYR A 288 20.42 7.84 19.26
C TYR A 288 21.47 8.38 18.26
#